data_AF-A0A9E5TA68-F1
#
_entry.id   AF-A0A9E5TA68-F1
#
_cell.length_a   1.000
_cell.length_b   1.000
_cell.length_c   1.000
_cell.angle_alpha   90.00
_cell.angle_beta   90.00
_cell.angle_gamma   90.00
#
_symmetry.space_group_name_H-M   'P 1'
#
loop_
_entity.id
_entity.type
_entity.pdbx_description
1 polymer ?
#
loop_
_entity_poly.entity_id
_entity_poly.type
_entity_poly.pdbx_seq_one_letter_code
_entity_poly.pdbx_strand_id
1 'polypeptide(L)'
;MKHQNWRVSTNVHQNHGPGPEQWVLLNKWFDQYLKGVDQQIPITPPSTFQVNGQQATFTVTPADPPRLVDTEIYYSYDPNSRTRFWNRAEATRSGPTWSVDLTVHQDLPLYVFALCRYRLPQAVPLEHGEASTFTLNSQEHMLVPEKVELAALATLPKTRTVFEDFQNGIQDWSTRDQRTIRTYKFQSPDLDRSNGKKLSLTIDPQGKRLSVRLSVGSGFLRREDNLGNFWWVKSVQGQGPQEILIGREDFKSDSGKTLEWSKIATLEITLVDQATQAKLDLTSPEGHAVLQLIKLVDGDESG
;
A
#
# COMPACT_ATOMS: atom_id res chain seq x y z
N MET A 1 12.84 -18.12 16.92
CA MET A 1 12.01 -18.11 18.15
C MET A 1 10.88 -19.10 17.97
N LYS A 2 10.68 -20.06 18.88
CA LYS A 2 9.54 -21.00 18.81
C LYS A 2 8.72 -20.93 20.10
N HIS A 3 8.03 -19.81 20.29
CA HIS A 3 6.88 -19.76 21.19
C HIS A 3 5.63 -19.82 20.32
N GLN A 4 4.64 -20.66 20.65
CA GLN A 4 3.47 -20.87 19.78
C GLN A 4 2.47 -19.70 19.84
N ASN A 5 2.52 -18.88 20.88
CA ASN A 5 1.70 -17.69 20.98
C ASN A 5 2.51 -16.47 20.56
N TRP A 6 2.74 -16.33 19.27
CA TRP A 6 3.12 -15.05 18.67
C TRP A 6 1.95 -14.54 17.84
N ARG A 7 1.84 -13.23 17.69
CA ARG A 7 0.88 -12.57 16.80
C ARG A 7 1.61 -11.48 16.05
N VAL A 8 1.45 -11.45 14.74
CA VAL A 8 1.94 -10.34 13.92
C VAL A 8 0.74 -9.54 13.47
N SER A 9 0.88 -8.22 13.46
CA SER A 9 -0.05 -7.30 12.84
C SER A 9 0.76 -6.22 12.15
N THR A 10 0.44 -5.93 10.90
CA THR A 10 1.18 -4.96 10.08
C THR A 10 0.26 -3.88 9.57
N ASN A 11 0.71 -2.63 9.68
CA ASN A 11 0.15 -1.52 8.93
C ASN A 11 0.73 -1.56 7.51
N VAL A 12 0.09 -2.31 6.61
CA VAL A 12 0.59 -2.53 5.25
C VAL A 12 0.77 -1.18 4.53
N HIS A 13 1.80 -1.06 3.70
CA HIS A 13 2.19 0.18 3.01
C HIS A 13 2.66 1.33 3.91
N GLN A 14 2.86 1.10 5.20
CA GLN A 14 3.46 2.05 6.14
C GLN A 14 4.82 1.57 6.63
N ASN A 15 5.88 2.38 6.46
CA ASN A 15 7.24 2.00 6.85
C ASN A 15 7.47 1.96 8.38
N HIS A 16 6.80 2.82 9.16
CA HIS A 16 6.92 2.79 10.61
C HIS A 16 5.63 3.24 11.30
N GLY A 17 5.31 2.59 12.42
CA GLY A 17 4.25 3.00 13.33
C GLY A 17 2.98 2.16 13.16
N PRO A 18 2.46 1.59 14.26
CA PRO A 18 1.17 0.91 14.26
C PRO A 18 0.03 1.86 13.84
N GLY A 19 -0.90 1.35 13.04
CA GLY A 19 -2.21 1.99 12.84
C GLY A 19 -3.16 1.69 13.99
N PRO A 20 -4.41 2.19 13.94
CA PRO A 20 -5.41 1.95 14.97
C PRO A 20 -5.62 0.46 15.28
N GLU A 21 -5.74 -0.38 14.25
CA GLU A 21 -5.93 -1.83 14.39
C GLU A 21 -4.73 -2.54 15.05
N GLN A 22 -3.51 -2.10 14.72
CA GLN A 22 -2.28 -2.64 15.33
C GLN A 22 -2.16 -2.24 16.80
N TRP A 23 -2.54 -1.00 17.14
CA TRP A 23 -2.55 -0.52 18.53
C TRP A 23 -3.52 -1.33 19.40
N VAL A 24 -4.71 -1.64 18.87
CA VAL A 24 -5.66 -2.51 19.59
C VAL A 24 -5.03 -3.87 19.90
N LEU A 25 -4.40 -4.52 18.90
CA LEU A 25 -3.77 -5.82 19.14
C LEU A 25 -2.66 -5.73 20.20
N LEU A 26 -1.81 -4.70 20.12
CA LEU A 26 -0.72 -4.50 21.08
C LEU A 26 -1.26 -4.34 22.51
N ASN A 27 -2.31 -3.53 22.70
CA ASN A 27 -2.96 -3.34 23.99
C ASN A 27 -3.59 -4.65 24.50
N LYS A 28 -4.28 -5.40 23.63
CA LYS A 28 -4.81 -6.72 23.96
C LYS A 28 -3.70 -7.70 24.37
N TRP A 29 -2.55 -7.66 23.71
CA TRP A 29 -1.42 -8.50 24.08
C TRP A 29 -0.93 -8.20 25.50
N PHE A 30 -0.82 -6.92 25.87
CA PHE A 30 -0.48 -6.54 27.24
C PHE A 30 -1.55 -6.95 28.25
N ASP A 31 -2.83 -6.75 27.95
CA ASP A 31 -3.90 -7.18 28.86
C ASP A 31 -3.89 -8.70 29.09
N GLN A 32 -3.64 -9.49 28.05
CA GLN A 32 -3.59 -10.95 28.16
C GLN A 32 -2.41 -11.45 28.99
N TYR A 33 -1.20 -10.95 28.74
CA TYR A 33 0.00 -11.52 29.36
C TYR A 33 0.50 -10.76 30.59
N LEU A 34 0.21 -9.46 30.71
CA LEU A 34 0.63 -8.66 31.88
C LEU A 34 -0.48 -8.52 32.92
N LYS A 35 -1.75 -8.46 32.50
CA LYS A 35 -2.89 -8.35 33.42
C LYS A 35 -3.63 -9.67 33.66
N GLY A 36 -3.31 -10.72 32.89
CA GLY A 36 -3.96 -12.02 33.00
C GLY A 36 -5.42 -12.03 32.56
N VAL A 37 -5.84 -11.05 31.74
CA VAL A 37 -7.23 -10.95 31.24
C VAL A 37 -7.31 -11.65 29.89
N ASP A 38 -8.10 -12.72 29.78
CA ASP A 38 -8.30 -13.38 28.48
C ASP A 38 -8.95 -12.40 27.48
N GLN A 39 -8.16 -12.01 26.47
CA GLN A 39 -8.59 -11.12 25.41
C GLN A 39 -9.23 -11.85 24.23
N GLN A 40 -9.28 -13.19 24.30
CA GLN A 40 -9.75 -14.06 23.24
C GLN A 40 -9.10 -13.71 21.91
N ILE A 41 -7.78 -13.47 21.88
CA ILE A 41 -7.08 -13.16 20.61
C ILE A 41 -7.02 -14.45 19.79
N PRO A 42 -7.61 -14.51 18.58
CA PRO A 42 -7.54 -15.70 17.72
C PRO A 42 -6.10 -16.17 17.52
N ILE A 43 -5.88 -17.45 17.23
CA ILE A 43 -4.56 -17.94 16.84
C ILE A 43 -4.03 -17.22 15.59
N THR A 44 -2.72 -17.24 15.37
CA THR A 44 -2.14 -16.84 14.08
C THR A 44 -2.88 -17.61 12.98
N PRO A 45 -3.51 -16.94 12.01
CA PRO A 45 -4.30 -17.59 10.96
C PRO A 45 -3.53 -18.75 10.32
N PRO A 46 -4.01 -20.00 10.49
CA PRO A 46 -3.43 -21.15 9.82
C PRO A 46 -3.33 -20.92 8.32
N SER A 47 -2.16 -21.20 7.75
CA SER A 47 -1.90 -21.01 6.32
C SER A 47 -1.01 -22.11 5.78
N THR A 48 -1.16 -22.42 4.49
CA THR A 48 -0.27 -23.33 3.77
C THR A 48 0.22 -22.67 2.49
N PHE A 49 1.41 -23.08 2.04
CA PHE A 49 2.03 -22.59 0.84
C PHE A 49 2.66 -23.78 0.10
N GLN A 50 2.16 -24.06 -1.10
CA GLN A 50 2.58 -25.19 -1.92
C GLN A 50 3.09 -24.67 -3.26
N VAL A 51 4.24 -25.18 -3.70
CA VAL A 51 4.87 -24.76 -4.95
C VAL A 51 4.95 -25.95 -5.89
N ASN A 52 4.36 -25.81 -7.08
CA ASN A 52 4.31 -26.82 -8.12
C ASN A 52 4.77 -26.19 -9.45
N GLY A 53 6.07 -26.33 -9.76
CA GLY A 53 6.66 -25.73 -10.95
C GLY A 53 6.55 -24.20 -10.94
N GLN A 54 5.86 -23.63 -11.93
CA GLN A 54 5.68 -22.18 -12.10
C GLN A 54 4.45 -21.62 -11.36
N GLN A 55 3.79 -22.42 -10.52
CA GLN A 55 2.63 -21.99 -9.76
C GLN A 55 2.86 -22.23 -8.26
N ALA A 56 2.49 -21.26 -7.44
CA ALA A 56 2.44 -21.38 -5.99
C ALA A 56 1.04 -21.09 -5.48
N THR A 57 0.47 -22.04 -4.75
CA THR A 57 -0.85 -21.90 -4.13
C THR A 57 -0.67 -21.54 -2.66
N PHE A 58 -1.19 -20.39 -2.27
CA PHE A 58 -1.26 -19.95 -0.88
C PHE A 58 -2.71 -20.07 -0.39
N THR A 59 -2.90 -20.68 0.78
CA THR A 59 -4.22 -20.78 1.42
C THR A 59 -4.16 -20.31 2.86
N VAL A 60 -5.25 -19.72 3.35
CA VAL A 60 -5.41 -19.30 4.75
C VAL A 60 -6.82 -19.64 5.24
N THR A 61 -6.90 -20.14 6.47
CA THR A 61 -8.17 -20.46 7.15
C THR A 61 -8.19 -19.75 8.50
N PRO A 62 -8.66 -18.48 8.57
CA PRO A 62 -8.69 -17.72 9.81
C PRO A 62 -9.58 -18.39 10.86
N ALA A 63 -9.15 -18.35 12.12
CA ALA A 63 -9.95 -18.82 13.25
C ALA A 63 -11.03 -17.78 13.61
N ASP A 64 -12.00 -18.15 14.44
CA ASP A 64 -13.11 -17.27 14.87
C ASP A 64 -13.93 -16.62 13.73
N PRO A 65 -14.66 -17.44 12.94
CA PRO A 65 -15.53 -16.95 11.89
C PRO A 65 -16.58 -15.91 12.35
N PRO A 66 -17.20 -16.00 13.55
CA PRO A 66 -18.18 -15.01 13.98
C PRO A 66 -17.64 -13.58 14.11
N ARG A 67 -16.35 -13.40 14.43
CA ARG A 67 -15.73 -12.06 14.51
C ARG A 67 -14.98 -11.65 13.24
N LEU A 68 -14.72 -12.57 12.32
CA LEU A 68 -13.97 -12.28 11.10
C LEU A 68 -14.76 -11.34 10.17
N VAL A 69 -14.16 -10.19 9.86
CA VAL A 69 -14.73 -9.15 8.98
C VAL A 69 -14.21 -9.30 7.56
N ASP A 70 -12.89 -9.46 7.41
CA ASP A 70 -12.24 -9.55 6.11
C ASP A 70 -10.95 -10.37 6.17
N THR A 71 -10.51 -10.86 5.02
CA THR A 71 -9.23 -11.54 4.83
C THR A 71 -8.62 -11.11 3.51
N GLU A 72 -7.46 -10.47 3.61
CA GLU A 72 -6.71 -9.89 2.49
C GLU A 72 -5.44 -10.71 2.32
N ILE A 73 -5.10 -11.13 1.09
CA ILE A 73 -3.84 -11.82 0.81
C ILE A 73 -2.91 -10.84 0.10
N TYR A 74 -1.70 -10.70 0.61
CA TYR A 74 -0.68 -9.82 0.07
C TYR A 74 0.51 -10.62 -0.45
N TYR A 75 1.06 -10.22 -1.59
CA TYR A 75 2.26 -10.84 -2.16
C TYR A 75 3.21 -9.83 -2.79
N SER A 76 4.49 -10.22 -2.94
CA SER A 76 5.48 -9.43 -3.65
C SER A 76 6.64 -10.28 -4.15
N TYR A 77 7.31 -9.80 -5.21
CA TYR A 77 8.56 -10.38 -5.71
C TYR A 77 9.81 -9.55 -5.37
N ASP A 78 9.64 -8.37 -4.76
CA ASP A 78 10.76 -7.48 -4.43
C ASP A 78 11.37 -7.84 -3.06
N PRO A 79 12.65 -8.22 -2.95
CA PRO A 79 13.26 -8.53 -1.66
C PRO A 79 13.55 -7.31 -0.76
N ASN A 80 13.40 -6.07 -1.25
CA ASN A 80 13.66 -4.87 -0.43
C ASN A 80 12.53 -4.63 0.59
N SER A 81 12.63 -5.21 1.78
CA SER A 81 11.62 -5.11 2.84
C SER A 81 11.30 -3.68 3.31
N ARG A 82 12.13 -2.68 2.99
CA ARG A 82 11.91 -1.27 3.39
C ARG A 82 10.97 -0.51 2.46
N THR A 83 10.99 -0.86 1.17
CA THR A 83 10.23 -0.16 0.13
C THR A 83 9.31 -1.08 -0.67
N ARG A 84 9.36 -2.39 -0.43
CA ARG A 84 8.50 -3.40 -1.06
C ARG A 84 7.05 -2.95 -1.04
N PHE A 85 6.46 -2.87 -2.23
CA PHE A 85 5.02 -2.79 -2.39
C PHE A 85 4.40 -4.18 -2.23
N TRP A 86 3.31 -4.27 -1.47
CA TRP A 86 2.57 -5.49 -1.23
C TRP A 86 1.31 -5.50 -2.08
N ASN A 87 1.31 -6.30 -3.14
CA ASN A 87 0.15 -6.42 -4.01
C ASN A 87 -0.95 -7.18 -3.27
N ARG A 88 -2.16 -6.62 -3.23
CA ARG A 88 -3.35 -7.38 -2.81
C ARG A 88 -3.70 -8.37 -3.93
N ALA A 89 -3.82 -9.64 -3.56
CA ALA A 89 -4.19 -10.70 -4.47
C ALA A 89 -5.72 -10.85 -4.55
N GLU A 90 -6.22 -11.20 -5.73
CA GLU A 90 -7.61 -11.61 -5.91
C GLU A 90 -7.81 -13.03 -5.35
N ALA A 91 -8.14 -13.11 -4.07
CA ALA A 91 -8.33 -14.38 -3.39
C ALA A 91 -9.74 -14.96 -3.64
N THR A 92 -9.80 -16.26 -3.93
CA THR A 92 -11.06 -17.00 -3.99
C THR A 92 -11.41 -17.53 -2.60
N ARG A 93 -12.66 -17.36 -2.18
CA ARG A 93 -13.17 -17.90 -0.92
C ARG A 93 -13.92 -19.20 -1.14
N SER A 94 -13.58 -20.24 -0.39
CA SER A 94 -14.32 -21.50 -0.30
C SER A 94 -14.58 -21.82 1.18
N GLY A 95 -15.83 -21.62 1.62
CA GLY A 95 -16.21 -21.74 3.03
C GLY A 95 -15.40 -20.78 3.93
N PRO A 96 -14.65 -21.30 4.94
CA PRO A 96 -13.81 -20.50 5.82
C PRO A 96 -12.38 -20.27 5.30
N THR A 97 -12.09 -20.67 4.05
CA THR A 97 -10.73 -20.64 3.50
C THR A 97 -10.65 -19.66 2.33
N TRP A 98 -9.56 -18.89 2.30
CA TRP A 98 -9.18 -18.05 1.17
C TRP A 98 -7.96 -18.66 0.48
N SER A 99 -7.94 -18.64 -0.84
CA SER A 99 -6.88 -19.21 -1.67
C SER A 99 -6.50 -18.28 -2.80
N VAL A 100 -5.22 -18.25 -3.15
CA VAL A 100 -4.72 -17.61 -4.37
C VAL A 100 -3.64 -18.46 -5.01
N ASP A 101 -3.65 -18.48 -6.34
CA ASP A 101 -2.55 -19.01 -7.14
C ASP A 101 -1.68 -17.85 -7.64
N LEU A 102 -0.39 -17.94 -7.38
CA LEU A 102 0.61 -16.93 -7.74
C LEU A 102 1.62 -17.55 -8.69
N THR A 103 2.06 -16.76 -9.68
CA THR A 103 3.10 -17.19 -10.61
C THR A 103 4.46 -17.25 -9.92
N VAL A 104 5.19 -18.34 -10.10
CA VAL A 104 6.59 -18.42 -9.68
C VAL A 104 7.46 -18.01 -10.87
N HIS A 105 8.22 -16.94 -10.68
CA HIS A 105 9.17 -16.47 -11.68
C HIS A 105 10.57 -17.00 -11.35
N GLN A 106 11.28 -17.44 -12.38
CA GLN A 106 12.67 -17.89 -12.25
C GLN A 106 13.54 -16.77 -11.66
N ASP A 107 14.43 -17.14 -10.74
CA ASP A 107 15.40 -16.27 -10.07
C ASP A 107 14.80 -15.07 -9.31
N LEU A 108 13.48 -15.04 -9.08
CA LEU A 108 12.82 -14.05 -8.24
C LEU A 108 12.26 -14.70 -6.97
N PRO A 109 12.41 -14.05 -5.80
CA PRO A 109 11.73 -14.52 -4.60
C PRO A 109 10.23 -14.25 -4.72
N LEU A 110 9.41 -15.03 -4.02
CA LEU A 110 7.98 -14.77 -3.83
C LEU A 110 7.68 -14.78 -2.34
N TYR A 111 7.12 -13.67 -1.85
CA TYR A 111 6.67 -13.51 -0.47
C TYR A 111 5.15 -13.42 -0.46
N VAL A 112 4.49 -14.09 0.48
CA VAL A 112 3.03 -14.07 0.61
C VAL A 112 2.58 -14.23 2.06
N PHE A 113 1.56 -13.47 2.46
CA PHE A 113 0.88 -13.64 3.73
C PHE A 113 -0.57 -13.16 3.64
N ALA A 114 -1.39 -13.52 4.62
CA ALA A 114 -2.73 -12.99 4.78
C ALA A 114 -2.83 -12.02 5.95
N LEU A 115 -3.64 -10.99 5.83
CA LEU A 115 -4.08 -10.11 6.90
C LEU A 115 -5.56 -10.40 7.16
N CYS A 116 -5.88 -10.84 8.38
CA CYS A 116 -7.24 -11.17 8.80
C CYS A 116 -7.74 -10.10 9.78
N ARG A 117 -8.91 -9.53 9.50
CA ARG A 117 -9.51 -8.45 10.28
C ARG A 117 -10.65 -8.97 11.14
N TYR A 118 -10.63 -8.65 12.43
CA TYR A 118 -11.58 -9.13 13.42
C TYR A 118 -12.32 -7.97 14.08
N ARG A 119 -13.64 -8.08 14.17
CA ARG A 119 -14.52 -7.13 14.86
C ARG A 119 -14.31 -7.20 16.37
N LEU A 120 -14.27 -6.02 17.00
CA LEU A 120 -14.33 -5.87 18.44
C LEU A 120 -15.81 -5.81 18.90
N PRO A 121 -16.14 -6.29 20.11
CA PRO A 121 -17.49 -6.17 20.65
C PRO A 121 -17.99 -4.72 20.73
N GLN A 122 -17.06 -3.78 20.95
CA GLN A 122 -17.29 -2.34 20.99
C GLN A 122 -16.06 -1.62 20.45
N ALA A 123 -16.26 -0.41 19.93
CA ALA A 123 -15.16 0.47 19.55
C ALA A 123 -14.26 0.74 20.77
N VAL A 124 -12.95 0.73 20.55
CA VAL A 124 -11.94 1.00 21.58
C VAL A 124 -11.34 2.36 21.30
N PRO A 125 -11.39 3.31 22.25
CA PRO A 125 -10.70 4.58 22.12
C PRO A 125 -9.19 4.35 22.19
N LEU A 126 -8.46 5.08 21.35
CA LEU A 126 -7.00 5.06 21.27
C LEU A 126 -6.46 6.47 21.57
N GLU A 127 -5.14 6.61 21.69
CA GLU A 127 -4.50 7.93 21.82
C GLU A 127 -4.90 8.85 20.64
N HIS A 128 -5.09 8.27 19.46
CA HIS A 128 -5.58 8.95 18.27
C HIS A 128 -6.75 8.18 17.66
N GLY A 129 -7.97 8.69 17.88
CA GLY A 129 -9.21 8.15 17.33
C GLY A 129 -9.71 6.90 18.07
N GLU A 130 -10.41 6.04 17.35
CA GLU A 130 -10.95 4.79 17.86
C GLU A 130 -10.82 3.69 16.79
N ALA A 131 -10.92 2.44 17.21
CA ALA A 131 -10.95 1.30 16.32
C ALA A 131 -12.06 0.32 16.72
N SER A 132 -12.81 -0.16 15.74
CA SER A 132 -13.83 -1.21 15.91
C SER A 132 -13.34 -2.60 15.50
N THR A 133 -12.09 -2.69 15.05
CA THR A 133 -11.45 -3.91 14.57
C THR A 133 -10.00 -3.98 15.01
N PHE A 134 -9.41 -5.17 14.93
CA PHE A 134 -7.97 -5.39 14.98
C PHE A 134 -7.59 -6.42 13.93
N THR A 135 -6.31 -6.48 13.57
CA THR A 135 -5.82 -7.36 12.51
C THR A 135 -4.76 -8.32 12.99
N LEU A 136 -4.76 -9.52 12.43
CA LEU A 136 -3.73 -10.54 12.61
C LEU A 136 -3.23 -11.01 11.26
N ASN A 137 -1.92 -11.05 11.10
CA ASN A 137 -1.29 -11.64 9.94
C ASN A 137 -1.15 -13.16 10.13
N SER A 138 -1.29 -13.92 9.06
CA SER A 138 -0.78 -15.29 8.98
C SER A 138 0.75 -15.28 9.09
N GLN A 139 1.34 -16.48 9.11
CA GLN A 139 2.76 -16.60 8.78
C GLN A 139 3.02 -16.07 7.37
N GLU A 140 4.11 -15.29 7.23
CA GLU A 140 4.68 -14.98 5.93
C GLU A 140 5.41 -16.21 5.41
N HIS A 141 4.97 -16.68 4.24
CA HIS A 141 5.66 -17.72 3.49
C HIS A 141 6.53 -17.07 2.42
N MET A 142 7.66 -17.72 2.17
CA MET A 142 8.63 -17.25 1.18
C MET A 142 9.14 -18.42 0.35
N LEU A 143 9.16 -18.23 -0.96
CA LEU A 143 9.98 -19.01 -1.88
C LEU A 143 11.17 -18.13 -2.24
N VAL A 144 12.37 -18.51 -1.80
CA VAL A 144 13.61 -17.84 -2.22
C VAL A 144 14.40 -18.82 -3.08
N PRO A 145 14.61 -18.53 -4.38
CA PRO A 145 15.42 -19.39 -5.24
C PRO A 145 16.89 -19.38 -4.80
N GLU A 146 17.65 -20.42 -5.20
CA GLU A 146 19.09 -20.50 -4.93
C GLU A 146 19.86 -19.29 -5.48
N LYS A 147 19.38 -18.74 -6.59
CA LYS A 147 19.92 -17.57 -7.26
C LYS A 147 18.83 -16.50 -7.35
N VAL A 148 19.14 -15.28 -6.90
CA VAL A 148 18.22 -14.12 -6.98
C VAL A 148 18.77 -13.11 -7.98
N GLU A 149 17.99 -12.80 -9.02
CA GLU A 149 18.32 -11.85 -10.09
C GLU A 149 17.30 -10.71 -10.17
N LEU A 150 17.57 -9.59 -9.48
CA LEU A 150 16.58 -8.49 -9.40
C LEU A 150 16.32 -7.81 -10.75
N ALA A 151 17.22 -7.94 -11.72
CA ALA A 151 16.98 -7.47 -13.08
C ALA A 151 15.76 -8.15 -13.73
N ALA A 152 15.41 -9.38 -13.31
CA ALA A 152 14.22 -10.08 -13.78
C ALA A 152 12.90 -9.40 -13.34
N LEU A 153 12.91 -8.53 -12.33
CA LEU A 153 11.73 -7.70 -12.00
C LEU A 153 11.33 -6.80 -13.17
N ALA A 154 12.31 -6.35 -13.97
CA ALA A 154 12.04 -5.51 -15.13
C ALA A 154 11.30 -6.26 -16.24
N THR A 155 11.46 -7.59 -16.33
CA THR A 155 10.83 -8.42 -17.36
C THR A 155 9.42 -8.87 -17.01
N LEU A 156 8.96 -8.64 -15.78
CA LEU A 156 7.58 -8.96 -15.39
C LEU A 156 6.57 -8.15 -16.22
N PRO A 157 5.43 -8.75 -16.63
CA PRO A 157 4.39 -8.05 -17.38
C PRO A 157 3.97 -6.74 -16.71
N LYS A 158 3.90 -5.65 -17.49
CA LYS A 158 3.47 -4.33 -17.01
C LYS A 158 1.96 -4.18 -17.11
N THR A 159 1.23 -4.91 -16.27
CA THR A 159 -0.24 -5.01 -16.34
C THR A 159 -0.96 -3.87 -15.63
N ARG A 160 -0.28 -3.10 -14.77
CA ARG A 160 -0.90 -2.01 -14.02
C ARG A 160 -1.06 -0.75 -14.86
N THR A 161 -2.24 -0.59 -15.46
CA THR A 161 -2.61 0.56 -16.30
C THR A 161 -3.25 1.71 -15.50
N VAL A 162 -4.01 1.38 -14.46
CA VAL A 162 -4.55 2.34 -13.48
C VAL A 162 -3.64 2.36 -12.27
N PHE A 163 -3.18 3.55 -11.89
CA PHE A 163 -2.39 3.70 -10.68
C PHE A 163 -3.29 3.73 -9.44
N GLU A 164 -4.39 4.49 -9.47
CA GLU A 164 -5.40 4.51 -8.41
C GLU A 164 -6.74 5.06 -8.94
N ASP A 165 -7.86 4.43 -8.58
CA ASP A 165 -9.22 4.91 -8.89
C ASP A 165 -10.11 5.06 -7.65
N PHE A 166 -9.58 4.75 -6.47
CA PHE A 166 -10.23 4.88 -5.16
C PHE A 166 -11.54 4.10 -5.00
N GLN A 167 -11.87 3.17 -5.90
CA GLN A 167 -13.09 2.35 -5.78
C GLN A 167 -13.05 1.47 -4.52
N ASN A 168 -11.85 1.07 -4.10
CA ASN A 168 -11.60 0.31 -2.87
C ASN A 168 -11.01 1.19 -1.77
N GLY A 169 -11.29 2.49 -1.81
CA GLY A 169 -10.72 3.49 -0.90
C GLY A 169 -9.21 3.61 -1.05
N ILE A 170 -8.50 3.74 0.07
CA ILE A 170 -7.05 3.95 0.10
C ILE A 170 -6.24 2.66 0.32
N GLN A 171 -6.74 1.50 -0.11
CA GLN A 171 -6.15 0.18 0.16
C GLN A 171 -4.63 0.09 -0.09
N ASP A 172 -4.15 0.70 -1.18
CA ASP A 172 -2.75 0.65 -1.58
C ASP A 172 -1.93 1.84 -1.07
N TRP A 173 -2.50 2.60 -0.13
CA TRP A 173 -1.93 3.81 0.44
C TRP A 173 -1.98 3.73 1.96
N SER A 174 -1.09 4.48 2.59
CA SER A 174 -1.11 4.73 4.02
C SER A 174 -1.40 6.19 4.29
N THR A 175 -1.91 6.46 5.49
CA THR A 175 -2.08 7.82 6.01
C THR A 175 -1.74 7.87 7.49
N ARG A 176 -1.35 9.05 7.99
CA ARG A 176 -1.18 9.33 9.43
C ARG A 176 -2.17 10.36 9.95
N ASP A 177 -2.64 11.25 9.07
CA ASP A 177 -3.46 12.41 9.41
C ASP A 177 -4.78 12.44 8.63
N GLN A 178 -5.13 11.34 7.95
CA GLN A 178 -6.27 11.18 7.02
C GLN A 178 -6.24 12.10 5.79
N ARG A 179 -5.30 13.05 5.74
CA ARG A 179 -5.27 14.13 4.75
C ARG A 179 -4.14 14.00 3.76
N THR A 180 -3.05 13.40 4.21
CA THR A 180 -1.88 13.06 3.41
C THR A 180 -1.90 11.56 3.17
N ILE A 181 -1.95 11.15 1.91
CA ILE A 181 -1.82 9.74 1.53
C ILE A 181 -0.44 9.50 0.95
N ARG A 182 0.17 8.37 1.30
CA ARG A 182 1.49 7.93 0.84
C ARG A 182 1.41 6.52 0.28
N THR A 183 2.13 6.23 -0.78
CA THR A 183 2.24 4.86 -1.31
C THR A 183 3.66 4.51 -1.72
N TYR A 184 3.94 3.21 -1.73
CA TYR A 184 5.11 2.58 -2.33
C TYR A 184 4.82 2.00 -3.71
N LYS A 185 3.65 2.28 -4.32
CA LYS A 185 3.19 1.66 -5.58
C LYS A 185 4.18 1.79 -6.74
N PHE A 186 5.06 2.81 -6.73
CA PHE A 186 6.20 2.95 -7.64
C PHE A 186 7.28 1.88 -7.47
N GLN A 187 7.21 1.02 -6.46
CA GLN A 187 8.11 -0.12 -6.27
C GLN A 187 7.51 -1.42 -6.80
N SER A 188 6.26 -1.36 -7.29
CA SER A 188 5.62 -2.53 -7.88
C SER A 188 6.20 -2.84 -9.26
N PRO A 189 6.63 -4.09 -9.52
CA PRO A 189 7.29 -4.44 -10.78
C PRO A 189 6.32 -4.56 -11.97
N ASP A 190 5.02 -4.67 -11.72
CA ASP A 190 3.95 -4.68 -12.72
C ASP A 190 3.54 -3.27 -13.20
N LEU A 191 4.11 -2.22 -12.62
CA LEU A 191 3.94 -0.83 -13.05
C LEU A 191 4.99 -0.48 -14.10
N ASP A 192 4.56 0.06 -15.24
CA ASP A 192 5.47 0.67 -16.21
C ASP A 192 5.97 2.02 -15.68
N ARG A 193 7.27 2.08 -15.37
CA ARG A 193 7.96 3.23 -14.80
C ARG A 193 9.03 3.77 -15.75
N SER A 194 8.84 3.58 -17.05
CA SER A 194 9.72 4.14 -18.07
C SER A 194 9.67 5.67 -18.04
N ASN A 195 10.82 6.33 -18.27
CA ASN A 195 10.94 7.78 -18.19
C ASN A 195 10.16 8.56 -19.27
N GLY A 196 9.56 7.86 -20.25
CA GLY A 196 8.62 8.42 -21.22
C GLY A 196 7.20 8.62 -20.68
N LYS A 197 6.88 8.08 -19.49
CA LYS A 197 5.57 8.25 -18.88
C LYS A 197 5.37 9.66 -18.29
N LYS A 198 4.11 10.06 -18.17
CA LYS A 198 3.64 11.20 -17.38
C LYS A 198 2.65 10.71 -16.32
N LEU A 199 2.67 11.34 -15.14
CA LEU A 199 1.67 11.12 -14.11
C LEU A 199 0.42 11.95 -14.45
N SER A 200 -0.72 11.29 -14.64
CA SER A 200 -2.01 11.92 -14.86
C SER A 200 -2.83 11.89 -13.56
N LEU A 201 -3.36 13.06 -13.17
CA LEU A 201 -4.32 13.21 -12.07
C LEU A 201 -5.64 13.77 -12.62
N THR A 202 -6.75 13.07 -12.38
CA THR A 202 -8.09 13.62 -12.59
C THR A 202 -8.58 14.24 -11.28
N ILE A 203 -8.75 15.56 -11.28
CA ILE A 203 -9.15 16.33 -10.11
C ILE A 203 -10.42 17.11 -10.42
N ASP A 204 -11.44 17.00 -9.57
CA ASP A 204 -12.62 17.86 -9.61
C ASP A 204 -12.58 18.87 -8.46
N PRO A 205 -12.29 20.15 -8.72
CA PRO A 205 -12.20 21.15 -7.66
C PRO A 205 -13.55 21.50 -7.02
N GLN A 206 -14.68 21.16 -7.64
CA GLN A 206 -16.03 21.41 -7.10
C GLN A 206 -16.24 22.87 -6.64
N GLY A 207 -15.78 23.82 -7.44
CA GLY A 207 -15.87 25.25 -7.17
C GLY A 207 -14.81 25.80 -6.20
N LYS A 208 -13.97 24.95 -5.60
CA LYS A 208 -12.86 25.35 -4.72
C LYS A 208 -11.63 25.71 -5.54
N ARG A 209 -10.73 26.46 -4.90
CA ARG A 209 -9.35 26.66 -5.38
C ARG A 209 -8.41 25.79 -4.55
N LEU A 210 -7.88 24.74 -5.17
CA LEU A 210 -7.08 23.72 -4.50
C LEU A 210 -5.60 23.86 -4.84
N SER A 211 -4.73 23.73 -3.84
CA SER A 211 -3.30 23.47 -4.02
C SER A 211 -3.08 21.97 -4.02
N VAL A 212 -2.72 21.42 -5.18
CA VAL A 212 -2.28 20.03 -5.34
C VAL A 212 -0.80 19.99 -5.03
N ARG A 213 -0.39 19.13 -4.10
CA ARG A 213 1.00 18.97 -3.67
C ARG A 213 1.39 17.50 -3.81
N LEU A 214 2.46 17.26 -4.55
CA LEU A 214 3.08 15.95 -4.66
C LEU A 214 4.48 16.02 -4.06
N SER A 215 4.81 15.03 -3.24
CA SER A 215 6.18 14.82 -2.75
C SER A 215 6.61 13.41 -3.16
N VAL A 216 7.79 13.28 -3.76
CA VAL A 216 8.37 11.99 -4.11
C VAL A 216 9.74 11.85 -3.48
N GLY A 217 10.08 10.64 -3.05
CA GLY A 217 11.34 10.35 -2.38
C GLY A 217 11.98 9.07 -2.91
N SER A 218 13.30 9.08 -3.05
CA SER A 218 14.14 7.92 -3.42
C SER A 218 14.84 7.28 -2.22
N GLY A 219 14.45 7.68 -1.00
CA GLY A 219 15.02 7.11 0.22
C GLY A 219 14.81 5.60 0.31
N PHE A 220 15.77 4.91 0.94
CA PHE A 220 15.74 3.45 1.15
C PHE A 220 15.89 2.58 -0.10
N LEU A 221 16.06 3.20 -1.28
CA LEU A 221 16.62 2.52 -2.45
C LEU A 221 18.12 2.27 -2.27
N ARG A 222 18.71 1.55 -3.25
CA ARG A 222 20.17 1.41 -3.34
C ARG A 222 20.82 2.79 -3.45
N ARG A 223 22.09 2.90 -3.03
CA ARG A 223 22.78 4.19 -2.92
C ARG A 223 22.86 4.91 -4.28
N GLU A 224 23.10 4.14 -5.33
CA GLU A 224 23.15 4.59 -6.72
C GLU A 224 21.79 5.05 -7.26
N ASP A 225 20.69 4.54 -6.71
CA ASP A 225 19.31 4.87 -7.11
C ASP A 225 18.69 5.96 -6.24
N ASN A 226 19.34 6.37 -5.16
CA ASN A 226 18.85 7.42 -4.29
C ASN A 226 19.10 8.82 -4.91
N LEU A 227 18.09 9.35 -5.59
CA LEU A 227 18.11 10.68 -6.18
C LEU A 227 17.76 11.82 -5.21
N GLY A 228 17.31 11.51 -4.00
CA GLY A 228 16.83 12.49 -3.02
C GLY A 228 15.33 12.68 -3.04
N ASN A 229 14.88 13.90 -2.71
CA ASN A 229 13.47 14.26 -2.65
C ASN A 229 13.13 15.24 -3.78
N PHE A 230 11.90 15.13 -4.27
CA PHE A 230 11.35 16.05 -5.24
C PHE A 230 9.94 16.45 -4.86
N TRP A 231 9.51 17.62 -5.32
CA TRP A 231 8.17 18.11 -5.08
C TRP A 231 7.60 18.82 -6.29
N TRP A 232 6.27 18.77 -6.40
CA TRP A 232 5.50 19.49 -7.39
C TRP A 232 4.28 20.11 -6.73
N VAL A 233 3.96 21.35 -7.11
CA VAL A 233 2.83 22.08 -6.56
C VAL A 233 2.13 22.85 -7.67
N LYS A 234 0.81 22.70 -7.78
CA LYS A 234 -0.02 23.46 -8.73
C LYS A 234 -1.34 23.89 -8.09
N SER A 235 -1.82 25.06 -8.48
CA SER A 235 -3.17 25.52 -8.13
C SER A 235 -4.16 25.09 -9.19
N VAL A 236 -5.32 24.60 -8.77
CA VAL A 236 -6.36 24.00 -9.61
C VAL A 236 -7.70 24.57 -9.14
N GLN A 237 -8.55 24.98 -10.08
CA GLN A 237 -9.87 25.54 -9.81
C GLN A 237 -10.83 25.20 -10.95
N GLY A 238 -12.14 25.27 -10.71
CA GLY A 238 -13.16 24.94 -11.70
C GLY A 238 -14.37 24.26 -11.07
N GLN A 239 -15.40 24.01 -11.89
CA GLN A 239 -16.67 23.40 -11.46
C GLN A 239 -16.80 21.91 -11.84
N GLY A 240 -15.76 21.33 -12.45
CA GLY A 240 -15.81 19.94 -12.87
C GLY A 240 -14.42 19.32 -13.02
N PRO A 241 -14.39 18.01 -13.34
CA PRO A 241 -13.16 17.25 -13.46
C PRO A 241 -12.20 17.82 -14.51
N GLN A 242 -10.94 17.90 -14.16
CA GLN A 242 -9.86 18.28 -15.06
C GLN A 242 -8.70 17.29 -14.94
N GLU A 243 -8.10 16.97 -16.08
CA GLU A 243 -6.90 16.16 -16.14
C GLU A 243 -5.65 17.04 -16.03
N ILE A 244 -4.70 16.63 -15.18
CA ILE A 244 -3.40 17.27 -15.04
C ILE A 244 -2.34 16.24 -15.38
N LEU A 245 -1.60 16.51 -16.45
CA LEU A 245 -0.42 15.74 -16.84
C LEU A 245 0.83 16.37 -16.23
N ILE A 246 1.67 15.52 -15.63
CA ILE A 246 2.87 15.91 -14.90
C ILE A 246 4.05 15.09 -15.42
N GLY A 247 5.00 15.75 -16.05
CA GLY A 247 6.28 15.19 -16.49
C GLY A 247 7.29 15.12 -15.35
N ARG A 248 8.33 14.30 -15.54
CA ARG A 248 9.42 14.15 -14.56
C ARG A 248 10.23 15.43 -14.37
N GLU A 249 10.26 16.28 -15.39
CA GLU A 249 10.89 17.59 -15.45
C GLU A 249 10.11 18.69 -14.71
N ASP A 250 8.81 18.47 -14.43
CA ASP A 250 7.99 19.44 -13.68
C ASP A 250 8.33 19.44 -12.18
N PHE A 251 8.93 18.35 -11.68
CA PHE A 251 9.31 18.20 -10.29
C PHE A 251 10.57 19.01 -9.97
N LYS A 252 10.53 19.74 -8.87
CA LYS A 252 11.67 20.48 -8.32
C LYS A 252 12.46 19.59 -7.36
N SER A 253 13.78 19.78 -7.31
CA SER A 253 14.66 19.11 -6.33
C SER A 253 15.75 20.06 -5.85
N ASP A 254 16.20 19.89 -4.61
CA ASP A 254 17.31 20.68 -4.05
C ASP A 254 18.65 20.42 -4.76
N SER A 255 18.79 19.22 -5.35
CA SER A 255 20.03 18.80 -6.03
C SER A 255 20.09 19.19 -7.50
N GLY A 256 19.02 19.75 -8.06
CA GLY A 256 18.89 20.04 -9.50
C GLY A 256 18.79 18.80 -10.39
N LYS A 257 18.79 17.59 -9.81
CA LYS A 257 18.57 16.34 -10.56
C LYS A 257 17.15 16.31 -11.12
N THR A 258 16.99 15.64 -12.26
CA THR A 258 15.67 15.29 -12.80
C THR A 258 15.17 14.00 -12.17
N LEU A 259 13.87 13.93 -11.93
CA LEU A 259 13.22 12.72 -11.42
C LEU A 259 13.35 11.57 -12.43
N GLU A 260 13.46 10.35 -11.93
CA GLU A 260 13.31 9.11 -12.71
C GLU A 260 12.21 8.27 -12.07
N TRP A 261 11.17 7.88 -12.83
CA TRP A 261 10.01 7.17 -12.28
C TRP A 261 10.40 5.82 -11.65
N SER A 262 11.43 5.16 -12.21
CA SER A 262 11.98 3.90 -11.71
C SER A 262 12.72 4.04 -10.37
N LYS A 263 13.08 5.26 -9.97
CA LYS A 263 13.83 5.57 -8.74
C LYS A 263 12.98 6.27 -7.68
N ILE A 264 11.66 6.09 -7.73
CA ILE A 264 10.72 6.56 -6.70
C ILE A 264 10.43 5.44 -5.71
N ALA A 265 10.82 5.63 -4.44
CA ALA A 265 10.40 4.76 -3.35
C ALA A 265 8.99 5.12 -2.87
N THR A 266 8.72 6.41 -2.66
CA THR A 266 7.42 6.88 -2.14
C THR A 266 6.86 8.01 -2.98
N LEU A 267 5.55 7.99 -3.19
CA LEU A 267 4.74 9.13 -3.63
C LEU A 267 3.81 9.53 -2.49
N GLU A 268 3.74 10.83 -2.19
CA GLU A 268 2.76 11.44 -1.31
C GLU A 268 1.90 12.46 -2.05
N ILE A 269 0.62 12.52 -1.68
CA ILE A 269 -0.35 13.47 -2.23
C ILE A 269 -1.02 14.23 -1.08
N THR A 270 -1.16 15.54 -1.25
CA THR A 270 -1.97 16.40 -0.38
C THR A 270 -2.75 17.40 -1.23
N LEU A 271 -4.04 17.54 -0.94
CA LEU A 271 -4.87 18.63 -1.48
C LEU A 271 -5.18 19.63 -0.37
N VAL A 272 -4.95 20.91 -0.63
CA VAL A 272 -5.23 22.00 0.32
C VAL A 272 -6.21 22.98 -0.29
N ASP A 273 -7.32 23.23 0.37
CA ASP A 273 -8.22 24.34 0.02
C ASP A 273 -7.52 25.66 0.34
N GLN A 274 -7.29 26.50 -0.68
CA GLN A 274 -6.57 27.76 -0.51
C GLN A 274 -7.38 28.83 0.22
N ALA A 275 -8.71 28.74 0.24
CA ALA A 275 -9.55 29.70 0.96
C ALA A 275 -9.48 29.45 2.47
N THR A 276 -9.54 28.18 2.88
CA THR A 276 -9.57 27.78 4.30
C THR A 276 -8.21 27.37 4.85
N GLN A 277 -7.22 27.14 3.98
CA GLN A 277 -5.93 26.50 4.28
C GLN A 277 -6.04 25.09 4.86
N ALA A 278 -7.24 24.49 4.83
CA ALA A 278 -7.48 23.14 5.32
C ALA A 278 -7.02 22.11 4.28
N LYS A 279 -6.37 21.04 4.74
CA LYS A 279 -6.15 19.86 3.90
C LYS A 279 -7.46 19.09 3.77
N LEU A 280 -7.77 18.61 2.58
CA LEU A 280 -8.88 17.69 2.36
C LEU A 280 -8.55 16.33 2.97
N ASP A 281 -9.56 15.65 3.50
CA ASP A 281 -9.46 14.24 3.86
C ASP A 281 -9.46 13.43 2.56
N LEU A 282 -8.36 12.73 2.28
CA LEU A 282 -8.20 11.91 1.06
C LEU A 282 -8.49 10.43 1.32
N THR A 283 -9.04 10.11 2.49
CA THR A 283 -9.51 8.76 2.85
C THR A 283 -11.02 8.63 2.80
N SER A 284 -11.73 9.75 2.64
CA SER A 284 -13.19 9.80 2.63
C SER A 284 -13.75 9.78 1.19
N PRO A 285 -15.03 9.38 1.02
CA PRO A 285 -15.71 9.48 -0.27
C PRO A 285 -15.69 10.89 -0.86
N GLU A 286 -15.78 11.94 -0.03
CA GLU A 286 -15.70 13.33 -0.46
C GLU A 286 -14.30 13.68 -1.00
N GLY A 287 -13.25 13.13 -0.38
CA GLY A 287 -11.88 13.21 -0.89
C GLY A 287 -11.72 12.58 -2.25
N HIS A 288 -12.26 11.37 -2.43
CA HIS A 288 -12.21 10.63 -3.70
C HIS A 288 -13.08 11.27 -4.79
N ALA A 289 -14.15 11.98 -4.40
CA ALA A 289 -14.93 12.80 -5.34
C ALA A 289 -14.13 13.98 -5.90
N VAL A 290 -13.09 14.43 -5.18
CA VAL A 290 -12.16 15.49 -5.62
C VAL A 290 -10.95 14.90 -6.35
N LEU A 291 -10.23 13.93 -5.78
CA LEU A 291 -9.14 13.22 -6.44
C LEU A 291 -9.66 11.88 -6.96
N GLN A 292 -10.03 11.86 -8.24
CA GLN A 292 -10.86 10.78 -8.79
C GLN A 292 -10.04 9.65 -9.41
N LEU A 293 -8.88 9.97 -10.00
CA LEU A 293 -8.11 9.00 -10.77
C LEU A 293 -6.64 9.40 -10.85
N ILE A 294 -5.76 8.40 -10.79
CA ILE A 294 -4.33 8.51 -10.99
C ILE A 294 -3.91 7.47 -12.01
N LYS A 295 -3.11 7.88 -13.01
CA LYS A 295 -2.54 7.00 -14.03
C LYS A 295 -1.10 7.36 -14.32
N LEU A 296 -0.32 6.39 -14.80
CA LEU A 296 0.84 6.70 -15.63
C LEU A 296 0.44 6.49 -17.09
N VAL A 297 0.54 7.54 -17.89
CA VAL A 297 0.20 7.53 -19.31
C VAL A 297 1.47 7.77 -20.13
N ASP A 298 1.49 7.33 -21.38
CA ASP A 298 2.57 7.72 -22.28
C ASP A 298 2.59 9.23 -22.45
N GLY A 299 3.77 9.84 -22.36
CA GLY A 299 3.93 11.20 -22.81
C GLY A 299 3.77 11.23 -24.32
N ASP A 300 3.16 12.30 -24.86
CA ASP A 300 3.16 12.52 -26.30
C ASP A 300 4.57 12.32 -26.84
N GLU A 301 4.72 11.46 -27.86
CA GLU A 301 5.92 11.42 -28.68
C GLU A 301 6.06 12.81 -29.29
N SER A 302 6.80 13.69 -28.64
CA SER A 302 7.35 14.86 -29.31
C SER A 302 8.32 14.30 -30.34
N GLY A 303 7.86 14.27 -31.60
CA GLY A 303 8.58 13.71 -32.74
C GLY A 303 9.93 14.36 -33.04
#